data_AF-A0ABD0NVS2-F1
#
_entry.id   AF-A0ABD0NVS2-F1
#
_cell.length_a   1.000
_cell.length_b   1.000
_cell.length_c   1.000
_cell.angle_alpha   90.00
_cell.angle_beta   90.00
_cell.angle_gamma   90.00
#
_symmetry.space_group_name_H-M   'P 1'
#
loop_
_entity.id
_entity.type
_entity.pdbx_description
1 polymer ?
#
loop_
_entity_poly.entity_id
_entity_poly.type
_entity_poly.pdbx_seq_one_letter_code
_entity_poly.pdbx_strand_id
1 'polypeptide(L)'
;YTKLKTATNIYIFNLALADALATSTLPFQSAKYLMNTWPFGELLCKIVIAIDYYNMFTSIFTLTMMSVDRYIAVCHPVRALEFRTPIKAKIINVANYDHGSYQSDKP
;
A
#
# COMPACT_ATOMS: atom_id res chain seq x y z
N TYR A 1 -7.21 0.56 13.59
CA TYR A 1 -7.90 0.19 12.33
C TYR A 1 -7.17 0.67 11.07
N THR A 2 -6.71 1.93 10.96
CA THR A 2 -6.03 2.43 9.75
C THR A 2 -4.69 1.74 9.44
N LYS A 3 -3.89 1.43 10.47
CA LYS A 3 -2.57 0.77 10.31
C LYS A 3 -2.65 -0.65 9.73
N LEU A 4 -3.59 -1.46 10.21
CA LEU A 4 -3.83 -2.81 9.67
C LEU A 4 -4.25 -2.75 8.20
N LYS A 5 -5.15 -1.82 7.84
CA LYS A 5 -5.52 -1.60 6.43
C LYS A 5 -4.34 -1.19 5.56
N THR A 6 -3.45 -0.32 6.04
CA THR A 6 -2.23 0.07 5.30
C THR A 6 -1.25 -1.09 5.15
N ALA A 7 -1.00 -1.86 6.22
CA ALA A 7 -0.13 -3.03 6.16
C ALA A 7 -0.68 -4.10 5.20
N THR A 8 -1.99 -4.38 5.25
CA THR A 8 -2.67 -5.27 4.32
C THR A 8 -2.58 -4.78 2.88
N ASN A 9 -2.79 -3.49 2.61
CA ASN A 9 -2.66 -2.95 1.25
C ASN A 9 -1.25 -3.09 0.69
N ILE A 10 -0.23 -2.85 1.52
CA ILE A 10 1.18 -2.99 1.11
C ILE A 10 1.49 -4.47 0.84
N TYR A 11 1.00 -5.37 1.68
CA TYR A 11 1.18 -6.81 1.46
C TYR A 11 0.50 -7.29 0.18
N ILE A 12 -0.73 -6.84 -0.10
CA ILE A 12 -1.45 -7.17 -1.34
C ILE A 12 -0.71 -6.62 -2.57
N PHE A 13 -0.21 -5.38 -2.50
CA PHE A 13 0.57 -4.80 -3.60
C PHE A 13 1.88 -5.56 -3.84
N ASN A 14 2.59 -5.92 -2.77
CA ASN A 14 3.82 -6.71 -2.79
C ASN A 14 3.58 -8.10 -3.42
N LEU A 15 2.47 -8.75 -3.06
CA LEU A 15 2.06 -10.02 -3.64
C LEU A 15 1.71 -9.91 -5.13
N ALA A 16 0.94 -8.88 -5.52
CA ALA A 16 0.62 -8.61 -6.92
C ALA A 16 1.87 -8.31 -7.75
N LEU A 17 2.83 -7.60 -7.17
CA LEU A 17 4.13 -7.35 -7.78
C LEU A 17 4.89 -8.66 -7.96
N ALA A 18 5.03 -9.47 -6.90
CA ALA A 18 5.70 -10.78 -6.96
C ALA A 18 5.10 -11.71 -8.03
N ASP A 19 3.79 -11.67 -8.22
CA ASP A 19 3.10 -12.44 -9.26
C ASP A 19 3.38 -11.91 -10.68
N ALA A 20 3.30 -10.59 -10.87
CA ALA A 20 3.65 -9.95 -12.14
C ALA A 20 5.13 -10.21 -12.51
N LEU A 21 6.00 -10.19 -11.51
CA LEU A 21 7.42 -10.52 -11.59
C LEU A 21 7.63 -11.97 -12.00
N ALA A 22 7.00 -12.93 -11.32
CA ALA A 22 7.09 -14.34 -11.64
C ALA A 22 6.62 -14.61 -13.07
N THR A 23 5.47 -14.05 -13.45
CA THR A 23 4.90 -14.17 -14.80
C THR A 23 5.81 -13.58 -15.87
N SER A 24 6.48 -12.45 -15.58
CA SER A 24 7.43 -11.82 -16.50
C SER A 24 8.78 -12.57 -16.58
N THR A 25 9.22 -13.18 -15.47
CA THR A 25 10.51 -13.86 -15.36
C THR A 25 10.44 -15.29 -15.92
N LEU A 26 9.28 -15.94 -15.92
CA LEU A 26 9.07 -17.28 -16.49
C LEU A 26 9.47 -17.42 -17.98
N PRO A 27 8.96 -16.59 -18.92
CA PRO A 27 9.38 -16.64 -20.32
C PRO A 27 10.83 -16.17 -20.49
N PHE A 28 11.31 -15.32 -19.57
CA PHE A 28 12.66 -14.80 -19.59
C PHE A 28 13.69 -15.88 -19.22
N GLN A 29 13.44 -16.60 -18.13
CA GLN A 29 14.27 -17.69 -17.66
C GLN A 29 14.28 -18.85 -18.65
N SER A 30 13.13 -19.23 -19.21
CA SER A 30 13.09 -20.30 -20.21
C SER A 30 13.96 -19.96 -21.42
N ALA A 31 13.92 -18.72 -21.90
CA ALA A 31 14.77 -18.25 -22.98
C ALA A 31 16.26 -18.22 -22.63
N LYS A 32 16.60 -17.69 -21.46
CA LYS A 32 17.97 -17.59 -20.97
C LYS A 32 18.59 -18.99 -20.78
N TYR A 33 17.80 -19.94 -20.31
CA TYR A 33 18.18 -21.33 -20.14
C TYR A 33 18.39 -22.06 -21.48
N LEU A 34 17.54 -21.79 -22.48
CA LEU A 34 17.69 -22.39 -23.80
C LEU A 34 18.87 -21.81 -24.61
N MET A 35 19.14 -20.50 -24.52
CA MET A 35 20.09 -19.85 -25.44
C MET A 35 21.47 -19.51 -24.85
N ASN A 36 21.70 -19.58 -23.52
CA ASN A 36 22.97 -19.18 -22.87
C ASN A 36 23.49 -17.75 -23.17
N THR A 37 22.78 -17.00 -24.01
CA THR A 37 23.03 -15.60 -24.39
C THR A 37 21.70 -14.84 -24.34
N TRP A 38 21.72 -13.53 -24.06
CA TRP A 38 20.51 -12.71 -23.85
C TRP A 38 19.91 -12.28 -25.20
N PRO A 39 18.84 -12.93 -25.70
CA PRO A 39 18.36 -12.72 -27.07
C PRO A 39 17.16 -11.75 -27.17
N PHE A 40 16.62 -11.32 -26.02
CA PHE A 40 15.34 -10.60 -25.92
C PHE A 40 15.46 -9.07 -26.06
N GLY A 41 16.68 -8.57 -26.30
CA GLY A 41 16.95 -7.15 -26.53
C GLY A 41 16.96 -6.29 -25.25
N GLU A 42 17.24 -5.00 -25.45
CA GLU A 42 17.50 -4.02 -24.39
C GLU A 42 16.24 -3.63 -23.59
N LEU A 43 15.07 -3.72 -24.22
CA LEU A 43 13.77 -3.40 -23.62
C LEU A 43 13.48 -4.31 -22.41
N LEU A 44 13.66 -5.62 -22.57
CA LEU A 44 13.44 -6.58 -21.48
C LEU A 44 14.52 -6.50 -20.40
N CYS A 45 15.75 -6.14 -20.77
CA CYS A 45 16.80 -5.84 -19.79
C CYS A 45 16.37 -4.68 -18.87
N LYS A 46 15.86 -3.58 -19.44
CA LYS A 46 15.32 -2.46 -18.66
C LYS A 46 14.13 -2.85 -17.79
N ILE A 47 13.23 -3.70 -18.29
CA ILE A 47 12.08 -4.18 -17.51
C ILE A 47 12.56 -5.01 -16.31
N VAL A 48 13.48 -5.95 -16.50
CA VAL A 48 14.06 -6.76 -15.41
C VAL A 48 14.77 -5.88 -14.37
N ILE A 49 15.51 -4.85 -14.80
CA ILE A 49 16.15 -3.91 -13.88
C ILE A 49 15.10 -3.09 -13.10
N ALA A 50 14.04 -2.61 -13.76
CA ALA A 50 12.96 -1.90 -13.08
C ALA A 50 12.29 -2.77 -12.02
N ILE A 51 12.01 -4.02 -12.38
CA ILE A 51 11.51 -5.10 -11.53
C ILE A 51 12.38 -5.30 -10.29
N ASP A 52 13.70 -5.37 -10.45
CA ASP A 52 14.65 -5.57 -9.36
C ASP A 52 14.60 -4.37 -8.38
N TYR A 53 14.57 -3.15 -8.92
CA TYR A 53 14.35 -1.94 -8.13
C TYR A 53 13.03 -1.96 -7.36
N TYR A 54 11.93 -2.37 -7.99
CA TYR A 54 10.63 -2.46 -7.33
C TYR A 54 10.64 -3.50 -6.19
N ASN A 55 11.32 -4.64 -6.36
CA ASN A 55 11.52 -5.60 -5.27
C ASN A 55 12.28 -4.98 -4.10
N MET A 56 13.35 -4.24 -4.38
CA MET A 56 14.13 -3.56 -3.34
C MET A 56 13.27 -2.56 -2.55
N PHE A 57 12.49 -1.72 -3.24
CA PHE A 57 11.54 -0.80 -2.59
C PHE A 57 10.54 -1.55 -1.71
N THR A 58 9.99 -2.63 -2.25
CA THR A 58 8.97 -3.44 -1.60
C THR A 58 9.48 -4.09 -0.31
N SER A 59 10.72 -4.58 -0.29
CA SER A 59 11.37 -5.06 0.93
C SER A 59 11.56 -3.95 1.97
N ILE A 60 12.04 -2.77 1.55
CA ILE A 60 12.24 -1.61 2.44
C ILE A 60 10.92 -1.15 3.06
N PHE A 61 9.85 -1.06 2.26
CA PHE A 61 8.52 -0.71 2.76
C PHE A 61 7.98 -1.75 3.74
N THR A 62 8.16 -3.04 3.45
CA THR A 62 7.78 -4.12 4.35
C THR A 62 8.53 -4.04 5.68
N LEU A 63 9.85 -3.82 5.65
CA LEU A 63 10.67 -3.64 6.85
C LEU A 63 10.26 -2.40 7.66
N THR A 64 9.97 -1.31 6.98
CA THR A 64 9.48 -0.07 7.60
C THR A 64 8.13 -0.32 8.29
N MET A 65 7.21 -1.02 7.62
CA MET A 65 5.91 -1.38 8.19
C MET A 65 6.03 -2.31 9.40
N MET A 66 6.84 -3.37 9.32
CA MET A 66 7.14 -4.27 10.45
C MET A 66 7.70 -3.48 11.66
N SER A 67 8.59 -2.53 11.39
CA SER A 67 9.20 -1.68 12.42
C SER A 67 8.17 -0.75 13.05
N VAL A 68 7.33 -0.11 12.23
CA VAL A 68 6.26 0.77 12.69
C VAL A 68 5.19 0.00 13.47
N ASP A 69 4.84 -1.22 13.05
CA ASP A 69 3.90 -2.08 13.75
C ASP A 69 4.40 -2.42 15.16
N ARG A 70 5.65 -2.90 15.27
CA ARG A 70 6.29 -3.15 16.57
C ARG A 70 6.43 -1.89 17.42
N TYR A 71 6.78 -0.76 16.80
CA TYR A 71 6.87 0.52 17.50
C TYR A 71 5.53 0.91 18.12
N ILE A 72 4.43 0.74 17.37
CA ILE A 72 3.08 1.03 17.86
C ILE A 72 2.65 0.05 18.94
N ALA A 73 2.93 -1.26 18.79
CA ALA A 73 2.60 -2.27 19.79
C ALA A 73 3.30 -1.99 21.14
N VAL A 74 4.54 -1.47 21.10
CA VAL A 74 5.33 -1.15 22.29
C VAL A 74 4.97 0.22 22.89
N CYS A 75 4.85 1.28 22.07
CA CYS A 75 4.54 2.63 22.57
C CYS A 75 3.05 2.90 22.81
N HIS A 76 2.15 2.11 22.20
CA HIS A 76 0.70 2.26 22.34
C HIS A 76 0.00 0.92 22.63
N PRO A 77 0.23 0.28 23.78
CA PRO A 77 -0.48 -0.94 24.17
C PRO A 77 -1.99 -0.71 24.41
N VAL A 78 -2.44 0.52 24.66
CA VAL A 78 -3.85 0.86 24.92
C VAL A 78 -4.21 2.24 24.34
N ARG A 79 -4.56 2.31 23.06
CA ARG A 79 -5.35 3.46 22.52
C ARG A 79 -6.47 3.01 21.58
N ALA A 80 -6.98 1.80 21.82
CA ALA A 80 -8.09 1.24 21.03
C ALA A 80 -9.47 1.78 21.42
N LEU A 81 -9.62 2.48 22.55
CA LEU A 81 -10.94 3.02 22.99
C LEU A 81 -11.20 4.50 22.64
N GLU A 82 -10.19 5.35 22.51
CA GLU A 82 -10.42 6.82 22.37
C GLU A 82 -10.73 7.31 20.95
N PHE A 83 -10.58 6.47 19.92
CA PHE A 83 -10.91 6.85 18.54
C PHE A 83 -12.39 6.70 18.18
N ARG A 84 -13.24 6.36 19.15
CA ARG A 84 -14.70 6.36 18.99
C ARG A 84 -15.23 7.75 19.33
N THR A 85 -15.47 8.57 18.30
CA THR A 85 -16.48 9.67 18.21
C THR A 85 -16.09 11.14 17.92
N PRO A 86 -14.85 11.64 17.81
CA PRO A 86 -14.67 13.07 17.46
C PRO A 86 -15.00 13.38 16.00
N ILE A 87 -14.69 12.47 15.06
CA ILE A 87 -14.88 12.72 13.61
C ILE A 87 -16.36 12.59 13.22
N LYS A 88 -17.06 11.58 13.76
CA LYS A 88 -18.51 11.42 13.56
C LYS A 88 -19.29 12.59 14.19
N ALA A 89 -18.91 13.02 15.41
CA ALA A 89 -19.52 14.19 16.05
C ALA A 89 -19.26 15.49 15.27
N LYS A 90 -18.05 15.69 14.73
CA LYS A 90 -17.75 16.86 13.90
C LYS A 90 -18.57 16.88 12.61
N ILE A 91 -18.75 15.73 11.94
CA ILE A 91 -19.61 15.63 10.75
C ILE A 91 -21.07 15.92 11.09
N ILE A 92 -21.58 15.37 12.19
CA ILE A 92 -22.97 15.60 12.61
C ILE A 92 -23.20 17.07 13.01
N ASN A 93 -22.22 17.71 13.67
CA ASN A 93 -22.34 19.11 14.07
C ASN A 93 -22.23 20.06 12.87
N VAL A 94 -21.33 19.78 11.92
CA VAL A 94 -21.23 20.54 10.66
C VAL A 94 -22.49 20.34 9.82
N ALA A 95 -23.02 19.11 9.73
CA ALA A 95 -24.26 18.85 9.01
C ALA A 95 -25.47 19.55 9.66
N ASN A 96 -25.56 19.61 10.99
CA ASN A 96 -26.61 20.39 11.67
C ASN A 96 -26.45 21.90 11.46
N TYR A 97 -25.23 22.41 11.45
CA TYR A 97 -24.95 23.84 11.19
C TYR A 97 -25.29 24.23 9.74
N ASP A 98 -24.96 23.38 8.78
CA ASP A 98 -25.27 23.57 7.35
C ASP A 98 -26.79 23.48 7.08
N HIS A 99 -27.45 22.51 7.71
CA HIS A 99 -28.91 22.36 7.58
C HIS A 99 -29.70 23.46 8.30
N GLY A 100 -29.16 24.04 9.37
CA GLY A 100 -29.75 25.19 10.09
C GLY A 100 -29.60 26.52 9.36
N SER A 101 -28.49 26.69 8.62
CA SER A 101 -28.29 27.88 7.77
C SER A 101 -29.15 27.85 6.50
N TYR A 102 -29.46 26.66 5.95
CA TYR A 102 -30.38 26.53 4.82
C TYR A 102 -31.84 26.89 5.15
N GLN A 103 -32.27 26.76 6.41
CA GLN A 103 -33.63 27.08 6.83
C GLN A 103 -33.84 28.57 7.18
N SER A 104 -32.76 29.32 7.44
CA SER A 104 -32.83 30.77 7.75
C SER A 104 -32.77 31.65 6.49
N ASP A 105 -32.46 31.08 5.33
CA ASP A 105 -32.34 31.77 4.03
C ASP A 105 -33.55 31.50 3.10
N LYS A 106 -34.70 31.10 3.67
CA LYS A 106 -35.97 31.13 2.94
C LYS A 106 -36.76 32.39 3.34
N PRO A 107 -37.14 33.25 2.38
CA PRO A 107 -38.05 34.37 2.62
C PRO A 107 -39.46 33.91 3.02
#